data_AF-A0A1I1S6J6-F1
#
_entry.id   AF-A0A1I1S6J6-F1
#
_cell.length_a   1.000
_cell.length_b   1.000
_cell.length_c   1.000
_cell.angle_alpha   90.00
_cell.angle_beta   90.00
_cell.angle_gamma   90.00
#
_symmetry.space_group_name_H-M   'P 1'
#
loop_
_entity.id
_entity.type
_entity.pdbx_description
1 polymer ?
#
loop_
_entity_poly.entity_id
_entity_poly.type
_entity_poly.pdbx_seq_one_letter_code
_entity_poly.pdbx_strand_id
1 'polypeptide(L)'
;MTELEKAVKEIVEKQEDKESFVKDVLEHGCVSGIVPELVYYEDTHEWFDKYYEDIEDLRIEVESSIGEPLKIGNNDLKNWLAWFSFEESCRKLYGN
;
A
#
# COMPACT_ATOMS: atom_id res chain seq x y z
N MET A 1 0.95 -13.74 6.99
CA MET A 1 0.37 -12.40 7.01
C MET A 1 1.25 -11.52 7.87
N THR A 2 1.93 -10.55 7.25
CA THR A 2 2.83 -9.59 7.93
C THR A 2 2.03 -8.60 8.80
N GLU A 3 2.71 -7.73 9.57
CA GLU A 3 2.00 -6.69 10.34
C GLU A 3 1.40 -5.63 9.41
N LEU A 4 2.10 -5.32 8.30
CA LEU A 4 1.57 -4.51 7.20
C LEU A 4 0.27 -5.10 6.63
N GLU A 5 0.27 -6.39 6.23
CA GLU A 5 -0.91 -7.04 5.64
C GLU A 5 -2.08 -7.11 6.63
N LYS A 6 -1.80 -7.28 7.94
CA LYS A 6 -2.83 -7.19 8.99
C LYS A 6 -3.45 -5.81 9.06
N ALA A 7 -2.65 -4.75 9.02
CA ALA A 7 -3.13 -3.37 9.07
C ALA A 7 -3.98 -3.03 7.83
N VAL A 8 -3.54 -3.44 6.64
CA VAL A 8 -4.30 -3.27 5.39
C VAL A 8 -5.63 -4.01 5.47
N LYS A 9 -5.60 -5.27 5.91
CA LYS A 9 -6.82 -6.07 6.12
C LYS A 9 -7.78 -5.41 7.10
N GLU A 10 -7.29 -4.86 8.20
CA GLU A 10 -8.13 -4.16 9.18
C GLU A 10 -8.81 -2.92 8.58
N ILE A 11 -8.08 -2.12 7.79
CA ILE A 11 -8.62 -0.93 7.11
C ILE A 11 -9.70 -1.33 6.09
N VAL A 12 -9.44 -2.37 5.29
CA VAL A 12 -10.41 -2.91 4.32
C VAL A 12 -11.63 -3.49 5.03
N GLU A 13 -11.45 -4.24 6.12
CA GLU A 13 -12.55 -4.88 6.84
C GLU A 13 -13.49 -3.90 7.55
N LYS A 14 -13.04 -2.67 7.82
CA LYS A 14 -13.85 -1.57 8.38
C LYS A 14 -14.75 -0.88 7.35
N GLN A 15 -14.52 -1.09 6.06
CA GLN A 15 -15.35 -0.48 5.01
C GLN A 15 -16.71 -1.14 4.94
N GLU A 16 -17.76 -0.33 4.71
CA GLU A 16 -19.12 -0.84 4.52
C GLU A 16 -19.22 -1.74 3.28
N ASP A 17 -18.60 -1.30 2.18
CA ASP A 17 -18.48 -2.05 0.93
C ASP A 17 -17.00 -2.34 0.61
N LYS A 18 -16.53 -3.47 1.11
CA LYS A 18 -15.13 -3.92 1.00
C LYS A 18 -14.72 -4.19 -0.45
N GLU A 19 -15.63 -4.76 -1.24
CA GLU A 19 -15.36 -5.13 -2.62
C GLU A 19 -15.21 -3.87 -3.48
N SER A 20 -16.12 -2.89 -3.33
CA SER A 20 -16.00 -1.61 -4.01
C SER A 20 -14.73 -0.87 -3.59
N PHE A 21 -14.44 -0.80 -2.28
CA PHE A 21 -13.24 -0.13 -1.79
C PHE A 21 -11.95 -0.74 -2.36
N VAL A 22 -11.80 -2.07 -2.29
CA VAL A 22 -10.63 -2.76 -2.85
C VAL A 22 -10.52 -2.51 -4.34
N LYS A 23 -11.64 -2.61 -5.08
CA LYS A 23 -11.66 -2.35 -6.51
C LYS A 23 -11.15 -0.94 -6.82
N ASP A 24 -11.67 0.07 -6.14
CA ASP A 24 -11.28 1.45 -6.37
C ASP A 24 -9.80 1.71 -5.97
N VAL A 25 -9.29 1.06 -4.91
CA VAL A 25 -7.85 1.10 -4.57
C VAL A 25 -7.01 0.51 -5.69
N LEU A 26 -7.40 -0.63 -6.26
CA LEU A 26 -6.64 -1.29 -7.33
C LEU A 26 -6.77 -0.59 -8.69
N GLU A 27 -7.85 0.14 -8.94
CA GLU A 27 -8.09 0.88 -10.19
C GLU A 27 -7.56 2.31 -10.16
N HIS A 28 -7.54 2.96 -8.99
CA HIS A 28 -7.22 4.39 -8.85
C HIS A 28 -6.01 4.68 -7.96
N GLY A 29 -5.58 3.72 -7.15
CA GLY A 29 -4.46 3.86 -6.21
C GLY A 29 -4.78 4.75 -5.02
N CYS A 30 -3.92 4.71 -4.00
CA CYS A 30 -4.02 5.55 -2.81
C CYS A 30 -3.88 7.05 -3.13
N VAL A 31 -3.17 7.38 -4.21
CA VAL A 31 -2.99 8.75 -4.72
C VAL A 31 -4.32 9.46 -5.02
N SER A 32 -5.40 8.70 -5.26
CA SER A 32 -6.75 9.24 -5.47
C SER A 32 -7.38 9.85 -4.20
N GLY A 33 -6.79 9.58 -3.03
CA GLY A 33 -7.34 9.96 -1.72
C GLY A 33 -8.38 8.98 -1.19
N ILE A 34 -8.54 7.81 -1.81
CA ILE A 34 -9.53 6.81 -1.40
C ILE A 34 -9.22 6.16 -0.05
N VAL A 35 -7.94 6.09 0.34
CA VAL A 35 -7.50 5.54 1.63
C VAL A 35 -7.29 6.71 2.58
N PRO A 36 -8.24 7.03 3.48
CA PRO A 36 -8.15 8.23 4.32
C PRO A 36 -6.90 8.24 5.21
N GLU A 37 -6.44 7.06 5.64
CA GLU A 37 -5.23 6.86 6.45
C GLU A 37 -3.93 7.20 5.70
N LEU A 38 -3.96 7.41 4.38
CA LEU A 38 -2.77 7.65 3.55
C LEU A 38 -2.89 8.90 2.67
N VAL A 39 -3.69 9.89 3.09
CA VAL A 39 -3.88 11.15 2.33
C VAL A 39 -2.82 12.19 2.67
N TYR A 40 -2.49 12.36 3.95
CA TYR A 40 -1.55 13.39 4.38
C TYR A 40 -0.13 12.83 4.46
N TYR A 41 0.86 13.66 4.11
CA TYR A 41 2.28 13.26 4.18
C TYR A 41 2.71 12.82 5.58
N GLU A 42 2.17 13.43 6.63
CA GLU A 42 2.45 13.02 8.01
C GLU A 42 2.02 11.56 8.25
N ASP A 43 0.80 11.20 7.81
CA ASP A 43 0.27 9.84 7.96
C ASP A 43 1.03 8.83 7.10
N THR A 44 1.37 9.18 5.85
CA THR A 44 2.13 8.27 4.97
C THR A 44 3.57 8.06 5.47
N HIS A 45 4.17 9.08 6.10
CA HIS A 45 5.48 8.95 6.72
C HIS A 45 5.42 8.09 7.98
N GLU A 46 4.40 8.25 8.82
CA GLU A 46 4.18 7.39 9.99
C GLU A 46 3.93 5.94 9.58
N TRP A 47 3.11 5.71 8.55
CA TRP A 47 2.87 4.38 7.99
C TRP A 47 4.18 3.73 7.53
N PHE A 48 4.97 4.47 6.76
CA PHE A 48 6.26 3.99 6.26
C PHE A 48 7.21 3.62 7.42
N ASP A 49 7.36 4.52 8.40
CA ASP A 49 8.28 4.29 9.51
C ASP A 49 7.83 3.11 10.38
N LYS A 50 6.52 2.94 10.56
CA LYS A 50 5.95 1.86 11.37
C LYS A 50 6.12 0.48 10.74
N TYR A 51 5.94 0.37 9.42
CA TYR A 51 5.94 -0.91 8.70
C TYR A 51 7.16 -1.08 7.80
N TYR A 52 8.23 -0.31 8.03
CA TYR A 52 9.41 -0.22 7.15
C TYR A 52 9.96 -1.59 6.69
N GLU A 53 10.15 -2.52 7.63
CA GLU A 53 10.71 -3.85 7.32
C GLU A 53 9.79 -4.63 6.36
N ASP A 54 8.49 -4.69 6.64
CA ASP A 54 7.50 -5.36 5.79
C ASP A 54 7.40 -4.70 4.41
N ILE A 55 7.52 -3.37 4.34
CA ILE A 55 7.48 -2.60 3.08
C ILE A 55 8.69 -2.90 2.22
N GLU A 56 9.89 -2.93 2.80
CA GLU A 56 11.12 -3.23 2.05
C GLU A 56 11.16 -4.69 1.58
N ASP A 57 10.72 -5.63 2.40
CA ASP A 57 10.61 -7.03 2.00
C ASP A 57 9.62 -7.19 0.82
N LEU A 58 8.47 -6.51 0.87
CA LEU A 58 7.49 -6.48 -0.22
C LEU A 58 8.06 -5.81 -1.48
N ARG A 59 8.80 -4.71 -1.33
CA ARG A 59 9.49 -4.04 -2.45
C ARG A 59 10.47 -5.00 -3.14
N ILE A 60 11.33 -5.67 -2.37
CA ILE A 60 12.33 -6.62 -2.88
C ILE A 60 11.64 -7.80 -3.58
N GLU A 61 10.56 -8.33 -3.01
CA GLU A 61 9.74 -9.39 -3.62
C GLU A 61 9.23 -8.96 -4.99
N VAL A 62 8.60 -7.78 -5.07
CA VAL A 62 8.04 -7.25 -6.32
C VAL A 62 9.13 -6.96 -7.34
N GLU A 63 10.21 -6.26 -6.97
CA GLU A 63 11.35 -5.97 -7.86
C GLU A 63 11.99 -7.25 -8.41
N SER A 64 12.12 -8.28 -7.57
CA SER A 64 12.64 -9.59 -7.99
C SER A 64 11.70 -10.28 -8.98
N SER A 65 10.38 -10.11 -8.82
CA SER A 65 9.37 -10.71 -9.70
C SER A 65 9.32 -10.04 -11.08
N ILE A 66 9.47 -8.72 -11.16
CA ILE A 66 9.44 -7.95 -12.41
C ILE A 66 10.82 -7.83 -13.08
N GLY A 67 11.90 -8.14 -12.35
CA GLY A 67 13.27 -8.11 -12.84
C GLY A 67 13.86 -6.71 -12.99
N GLU A 68 13.21 -5.68 -12.45
CA GLU A 68 13.69 -4.30 -12.43
C GLU A 68 13.32 -3.57 -11.13
N PRO A 69 14.10 -2.55 -10.70
CA PRO A 69 13.75 -1.74 -9.54
C PRO A 69 12.47 -0.92 -9.75
N LEU A 70 11.74 -0.66 -8.67
CA LEU A 70 10.58 0.23 -8.70
C LEU A 70 11.03 1.67 -8.98
N LYS A 71 10.26 2.36 -9.84
CA LYS A 71 10.57 3.72 -10.28
C LYS A 71 9.81 4.73 -9.43
N ILE A 72 10.39 5.09 -8.29
CA ILE A 72 9.84 6.10 -7.37
C ILE A 72 9.82 7.51 -8.02
N GLY A 73 10.76 7.81 -8.92
CA GLY A 73 10.84 9.09 -9.61
C GLY A 73 11.23 10.24 -8.67
N ASN A 74 10.61 11.42 -8.86
CA ASN A 74 10.80 12.60 -8.00
C ASN A 74 9.79 12.67 -6.84
N ASN A 75 9.09 11.56 -6.56
CA ASN A 75 8.14 11.52 -5.45
C ASN A 75 8.87 11.48 -4.11
N ASP A 76 8.19 11.92 -3.06
CA ASP A 76 8.62 11.65 -1.70
C ASP A 76 8.66 10.13 -1.48
N LEU A 77 9.82 9.62 -1.04
CA LEU A 77 10.09 8.20 -0.94
C LEU A 77 9.11 7.49 0.00
N LYS A 78 8.92 8.06 1.21
CA LYS A 78 8.07 7.45 2.24
C LYS A 78 6.63 7.41 1.79
N ASN A 79 6.15 8.52 1.22
CA ASN A 79 4.80 8.61 0.68
C ASN A 79 4.56 7.59 -0.44
N TRP A 80 5.48 7.50 -1.40
CA TRP A 80 5.37 6.57 -2.51
C TRP A 80 5.36 5.11 -2.03
N LEU A 81 6.27 4.75 -1.12
CA LEU A 81 6.35 3.40 -0.59
C LEU A 81 5.19 3.04 0.34
N ALA A 82 4.62 4.01 1.06
CA ALA A 82 3.39 3.80 1.83
C ALA A 82 2.21 3.43 0.92
N TRP A 83 1.97 4.21 -0.15
CA TRP A 83 0.93 3.91 -1.13
C TRP A 83 1.15 2.57 -1.83
N PHE A 84 2.36 2.33 -2.34
CA PHE A 84 2.75 1.05 -2.94
C PHE A 84 2.46 -0.12 -2.01
N SER A 85 2.85 -0.01 -0.74
CA SER A 85 2.69 -1.09 0.23
C SER A 85 1.23 -1.44 0.50
N PHE A 86 0.35 -0.44 0.53
CA PHE A 86 -1.08 -0.64 0.73
C PHE A 86 -1.71 -1.27 -0.52
N GLU A 87 -1.42 -0.73 -1.69
CA GLU A 87 -1.95 -1.21 -2.98
C GLU A 87 -1.54 -2.66 -3.27
N GLU A 88 -0.26 -3.00 -3.11
CA GLU A 88 0.22 -4.36 -3.36
C GLU A 88 -0.24 -5.34 -2.28
N SER A 89 -0.41 -4.90 -1.03
CA SER A 89 -1.05 -5.73 0.00
C SER A 89 -2.52 -6.00 -0.33
N CYS A 90 -3.27 -4.99 -0.81
CA CYS A 90 -4.63 -5.19 -1.32
C CYS A 90 -4.65 -6.19 -2.48
N ARG A 91 -3.69 -6.10 -3.42
CA ARG A 91 -3.57 -7.03 -4.54
C ARG A 91 -3.29 -8.46 -4.05
N LYS A 92 -2.36 -8.65 -3.11
CA LYS A 92 -2.02 -9.99 -2.57
C LYS A 92 -3.18 -10.61 -1.79
N LEU A 93 -3.96 -9.81 -1.07
CA LEU A 93 -5.03 -10.31 -0.20
C LEU A 93 -6.36 -10.50 -0.95
N TYR A 94 -6.64 -9.68 -1.97
CA TYR A 94 -7.97 -9.59 -2.58
C TYR A 94 -7.97 -9.60 -4.12
N GLY A 95 -6.79 -9.61 -4.77
CA GLY A 95 -6.66 -9.74 -6.21
C GLY A 95 -6.97 -11.17 -6.66
N ASN A 96 -8.22 -11.42 -7.02
CA ASN A 96 -8.64 -12.63 -7.75
C ASN A 96 -8.51 -12.43 -9.26
#